data_AF-A0A503PI42-F1
#
_entry.id   AF-A0A503PI42-F1
#
_cell.length_a   1.000
_cell.length_b   1.000
_cell.length_c   1.000
_cell.angle_alpha   90.00
_cell.angle_beta   90.00
_cell.angle_gamma   90.00
#
_symmetry.space_group_name_H-M   'P 1'
#
loop_
_entity.id
_entity.type
_entity.pdbx_description
1 polymer ?
#
loop_
_entity_poly.entity_id
_entity_poly.type
_entity_poly.pdbx_seq_one_letter_code
_entity_poly.pdbx_strand_id
1 'polypeptide(L)'
;MPSISTKSPNVTAVTGGTARWHRRLADTFDFLNHVRKSSTQQEICRYLLRYAERFGTTNLLAGPIPPRRALKREQVSHVLLDAWPEQWSERYFSKGYLYRDPTIQLVNRGNAPFLWSEIDKVCEVCPYGRRIRNLVREAGCRY
;
A
#
# COMPACT_ATOMS: atom_id res chain seq x y z
N MET A 1 21.63 -59.86 30.26
CA MET A 1 22.03 -58.57 29.66
C MET A 1 21.06 -58.28 28.52
N PRO A 2 20.35 -57.14 28.51
CA PRO A 2 19.07 -56.97 27.82
C PRO A 2 19.21 -56.47 26.37
N SER A 3 18.24 -56.87 25.54
CA SER A 3 18.07 -56.49 24.14
C SER A 3 17.68 -55.01 24.02
N ILE A 4 18.44 -54.22 23.25
CA ILE A 4 18.19 -52.80 23.01
C ILE A 4 17.21 -52.68 21.85
N SER A 5 15.97 -52.31 22.18
CA SER A 5 14.92 -51.95 21.23
C SER A 5 15.23 -50.58 20.60
N THR A 6 15.53 -50.57 19.30
CA THR A 6 15.64 -49.35 18.49
C THR A 6 14.25 -48.73 18.31
N LYS A 7 13.94 -47.71 19.11
CA LYS A 7 12.81 -46.81 18.85
C LYS A 7 13.13 -45.94 17.63
N SER A 8 12.36 -46.10 16.56
CA SER A 8 12.31 -45.15 15.45
C SER A 8 11.89 -43.76 15.97
N PRO A 9 12.55 -42.67 15.55
CA PRO A 9 12.08 -41.34 15.88
C PRO A 9 10.79 -41.03 15.10
N ASN A 10 9.82 -40.52 15.84
CA ASN A 10 8.50 -40.12 15.39
C ASN A 10 8.64 -38.91 14.44
N VAL A 11 8.48 -39.12 13.12
CA VAL A 11 8.45 -38.04 12.13
C VAL A 11 7.04 -37.49 12.06
N THR A 12 6.72 -36.53 12.92
CA THR A 12 5.49 -35.75 12.78
C THR A 12 5.78 -34.28 13.09
N ALA A 13 5.82 -33.47 12.02
CA ALA A 13 5.44 -32.04 11.93
C ALA A 13 6.39 -31.22 11.02
N VAL A 14 6.29 -31.40 9.69
CA VAL A 14 6.81 -30.44 8.69
C VAL A 14 5.73 -29.99 7.68
N THR A 15 4.54 -30.58 7.71
CA THR A 15 3.47 -30.37 6.71
C THR A 15 2.76 -29.02 6.79
N GLY A 16 2.88 -28.26 7.89
CA GLY A 16 2.19 -26.97 8.06
C GLY A 16 2.80 -25.81 7.26
N GLY A 17 4.11 -25.85 6.98
CA GLY A 17 4.81 -24.80 6.25
C GLY A 17 4.46 -24.80 4.77
N THR A 18 4.56 -25.95 4.12
CA THR A 18 4.40 -26.13 2.67
C THR A 18 2.98 -25.79 2.21
N ALA A 19 1.95 -26.20 2.97
CA ALA A 19 0.55 -25.90 2.64
C ALA A 19 0.24 -24.38 2.72
N ARG A 20 0.89 -23.67 3.66
CA ARG A 20 0.68 -22.23 3.88
C ARG A 20 1.32 -21.38 2.78
N TRP A 21 2.47 -21.79 2.26
CA TRP A 21 3.13 -21.10 1.15
C TRP A 21 2.39 -21.28 -0.17
N HIS A 22 1.92 -22.49 -0.47
CA HIS A 22 1.09 -22.74 -1.65
C HIS A 22 -0.19 -21.90 -1.66
N ARG A 23 -0.88 -21.79 -0.52
CA ARG A 23 -2.09 -20.96 -0.40
C ARG A 23 -1.79 -19.46 -0.63
N ARG A 24 -0.72 -18.94 -0.04
CA ARG A 24 -0.31 -17.53 -0.24
C ARG A 24 0.07 -17.22 -1.70
N LEU A 25 0.73 -18.17 -2.38
CA LEU A 25 1.07 -18.02 -3.79
C LEU A 25 -0.17 -18.08 -4.68
N ALA A 26 -1.09 -19.01 -4.42
CA ALA A 26 -2.37 -19.09 -5.11
C ALA A 26 -3.18 -17.79 -4.94
N ASP A 27 -3.30 -17.28 -3.71
CA ASP A 27 -4.00 -16.01 -3.42
C ASP A 27 -3.39 -14.83 -4.18
N THR A 28 -2.06 -14.77 -4.28
CA THR A 28 -1.34 -13.72 -5.00
C THR A 28 -1.58 -13.83 -6.51
N PHE A 29 -1.51 -15.06 -7.05
CA PHE A 29 -1.73 -15.32 -8.47
C PHE A 29 -3.19 -15.02 -8.88
N ASP A 30 -4.15 -15.43 -8.07
CA ASP A 30 -5.57 -15.13 -8.28
C ASP A 30 -5.80 -13.63 -8.26
N PHE A 31 -5.22 -12.90 -7.30
CA PHE A 31 -5.27 -11.45 -7.27
C PHE A 31 -4.72 -10.82 -8.57
N LEU A 32 -3.54 -11.23 -9.03
CA LEU A 32 -2.95 -10.72 -10.27
C LEU A 32 -3.82 -11.02 -11.50
N ASN A 33 -4.46 -12.19 -11.53
CA ASN A 33 -5.39 -12.54 -12.60
C ASN A 33 -6.64 -11.66 -12.62
N HIS A 34 -7.20 -11.33 -11.45
CA HIS A 34 -8.34 -10.41 -11.35
C HIS A 34 -7.97 -9.01 -11.83
N VAL A 35 -6.80 -8.50 -11.43
CA VAL A 35 -6.29 -7.20 -11.92
C VAL A 35 -6.10 -7.24 -13.43
N ARG A 36 -5.47 -8.28 -13.97
CA ARG A 36 -5.23 -8.42 -15.43
C ARG A 36 -6.52 -8.48 -16.25
N LYS A 37 -7.60 -9.05 -15.71
CA LYS A 37 -8.90 -9.16 -16.38
C LYS A 37 -9.79 -7.92 -16.20
N SER A 38 -9.39 -6.98 -15.35
CA SER A 38 -10.15 -5.76 -15.09
C SER A 38 -10.14 -4.86 -16.32
N SER A 39 -11.29 -4.29 -16.67
CA SER A 39 -11.44 -3.40 -17.83
C SER A 39 -11.61 -1.95 -17.43
N THR A 40 -11.69 -1.67 -16.13
CA THR A 40 -11.90 -0.33 -15.57
C THR A 40 -10.95 -0.04 -14.41
N GLN A 41 -10.67 1.24 -14.20
CA GLN A 41 -9.88 1.74 -13.06
C GLN A 41 -10.50 1.33 -11.72
N GLN A 42 -11.83 1.40 -11.63
CA GLN A 42 -12.61 1.10 -10.44
C GLN A 42 -12.50 -0.38 -10.06
N GLU A 43 -12.51 -1.28 -11.04
CA GLU A 43 -12.29 -2.71 -10.79
C GLU A 43 -10.88 -2.97 -10.26
N ILE A 44 -9.87 -2.34 -10.85
CA ILE A 44 -8.48 -2.48 -10.39
C ILE A 44 -8.35 -1.98 -8.95
N CYS A 45 -8.87 -0.78 -8.63
CA CYS A 45 -8.90 -0.25 -7.27
C CYS A 45 -9.60 -1.20 -6.29
N ARG A 46 -10.76 -1.75 -6.67
CA ARG A 46 -11.52 -2.71 -5.84
C ARG A 46 -10.72 -3.97 -5.54
N TYR A 47 -10.05 -4.57 -6.54
CA TYR A 47 -9.24 -5.76 -6.31
C TYR A 47 -7.98 -5.47 -5.48
N LEU A 48 -7.33 -4.32 -5.70
CA LEU A 48 -6.18 -3.87 -4.91
C LEU A 48 -6.56 -3.64 -3.46
N LEU A 49 -7.64 -2.90 -3.19
CA LEU A 49 -8.11 -2.65 -1.83
C LEU A 49 -8.52 -3.95 -1.15
N ARG A 50 -9.32 -4.80 -1.78
CA ARG A 50 -9.71 -6.11 -1.20
C ARG A 50 -8.50 -6.97 -0.85
N TYR A 51 -7.43 -6.92 -1.64
CA TYR A 51 -6.19 -7.59 -1.31
C TYR A 51 -5.47 -6.90 -0.14
N ALA A 52 -5.36 -5.57 -0.16
CA ALA A 52 -4.60 -4.77 0.80
C ALA A 52 -5.30 -4.56 2.17
N GLU A 53 -6.62 -4.71 2.23
CA GLU A 53 -7.44 -4.64 3.45
C GLU A 53 -6.98 -5.65 4.50
N ARG A 54 -6.48 -6.82 4.08
CA ARG A 54 -5.89 -7.83 4.99
C ARG A 54 -4.68 -7.30 5.76
N PHE A 55 -4.08 -6.21 5.30
CA PHE A 55 -2.96 -5.49 5.91
C PHE A 55 -3.39 -4.14 6.52
N GLY A 56 -4.69 -3.86 6.60
CA GLY A 56 -5.24 -2.62 7.14
C GLY A 56 -5.26 -1.43 6.18
N THR A 57 -4.93 -1.65 4.90
CA THR A 57 -5.03 -0.58 3.88
C THR A 57 -6.48 -0.29 3.56
N THR A 58 -6.84 0.99 3.55
CA THR A 58 -8.22 1.46 3.33
C THR A 58 -8.34 2.40 2.14
N ASN A 59 -7.21 2.86 1.61
CA ASN A 59 -7.13 3.93 0.62
C ASN A 59 -5.96 3.63 -0.33
N LEU A 60 -6.09 4.06 -1.59
CA LEU A 60 -5.07 3.86 -2.60
C LEU A 60 -4.92 5.11 -3.46
N LEU A 61 -3.67 5.47 -3.77
CA LEU A 61 -3.33 6.38 -4.87
C LEU A 61 -2.18 5.75 -5.64
N ALA A 62 -2.29 5.66 -6.95
CA ALA A 62 -1.19 5.26 -7.82
C ALA A 62 -1.14 6.12 -9.08
N GLY A 63 0.07 6.45 -9.51
CA GLY A 63 0.31 7.24 -10.69
C GLY A 63 1.77 7.70 -10.76
N PRO A 64 2.29 8.02 -11.95
CA PRO A 64 3.59 8.68 -12.05
C PRO A 64 3.59 10.00 -11.28
N ILE A 65 4.69 10.32 -10.61
CA ILE A 65 4.85 11.65 -10.02
C ILE A 65 5.03 12.67 -11.16
N PRO A 66 4.16 13.69 -11.25
CA PRO A 66 4.27 14.70 -12.30
C PRO A 66 5.56 15.51 -12.16
N PRO A 67 6.10 16.05 -13.26
CA PRO A 67 7.30 16.86 -13.22
C PRO A 67 7.15 18.07 -12.30
N ARG A 68 8.27 18.58 -11.74
CA ARG A 68 8.31 19.63 -10.70
C ARG A 68 7.65 20.97 -11.06
N ARG A 69 7.23 21.16 -12.32
CA ARG A 69 6.58 22.38 -12.83
C ARG A 69 5.19 22.12 -13.44
N ALA A 70 4.63 20.93 -13.25
CA ALA A 70 3.30 20.61 -13.76
C ALA A 70 2.23 21.49 -13.09
N LEU A 71 1.33 22.02 -13.90
CA LEU A 71 0.18 22.79 -13.41
C LEU A 71 -0.78 21.88 -12.65
N LYS A 72 -1.63 22.43 -11.78
CA LYS A 72 -2.54 21.63 -10.93
C LYS A 72 -3.41 20.66 -11.74
N ARG A 73 -3.95 21.11 -12.89
CA ARG A 73 -4.74 20.26 -13.79
C ARG A 73 -3.92 19.09 -14.35
N GLU A 74 -2.63 19.32 -14.59
CA GLU A 74 -1.71 18.31 -15.12
C GLU A 74 -1.34 17.33 -14.01
N GLN A 75 -1.28 17.74 -12.75
CA GLN A 75 -1.03 16.81 -11.64
C GLN A 75 -2.15 15.77 -11.51
N VAL A 76 -3.41 16.19 -11.63
CA VAL A 76 -4.57 15.28 -11.58
C VAL A 76 -4.53 14.26 -12.72
N SER A 77 -4.12 14.67 -13.92
CA SER A 77 -4.05 13.77 -15.08
C SER A 77 -2.97 12.68 -14.96
N HIS A 78 -2.09 12.75 -13.96
CA HIS A 78 -1.10 11.71 -13.69
C HIS A 78 -1.60 10.67 -12.68
N VAL A 79 -2.82 10.82 -12.13
CA VAL A 79 -3.42 9.82 -11.26
C VAL A 79 -4.00 8.70 -12.12
N LEU A 80 -3.49 7.48 -11.92
CA LEU A 80 -3.94 6.28 -12.65
C LEU A 80 -4.91 5.42 -11.84
N LEU A 81 -4.76 5.40 -10.52
CA LEU A 81 -5.64 4.71 -9.58
C LEU A 81 -5.88 5.63 -8.40
N ASP A 82 -7.14 5.79 -8.04
CA ASP A 82 -7.56 6.57 -6.88
C ASP A 82 -8.70 5.83 -6.20
N ALA A 83 -8.55 5.66 -4.90
CA ALA A 83 -9.58 5.15 -4.02
C ALA A 83 -9.52 5.90 -2.68
N TRP A 84 -9.43 7.23 -2.77
CA TRP A 84 -9.63 8.13 -1.65
C TRP A 84 -11.12 8.42 -1.40
N PRO A 85 -11.47 8.91 -0.20
CA PRO A 85 -12.80 9.40 0.09
C PRO A 85 -13.18 10.52 -0.87
N GLU A 86 -14.47 10.58 -1.19
CA GLU A 86 -15.03 11.59 -2.08
C GLU A 86 -14.59 12.98 -1.61
N GLN A 87 -14.17 13.84 -2.56
CA GLN A 87 -13.66 15.21 -2.35
C GLN A 87 -12.23 15.32 -1.79
N TRP A 88 -11.61 14.26 -1.26
CA TRP A 88 -10.24 14.36 -0.75
C TRP A 88 -9.24 14.61 -1.88
N SER A 89 -9.36 13.92 -3.02
CA SER A 89 -8.50 14.10 -4.18
C SER A 89 -8.55 15.52 -4.72
N GLU A 90 -9.76 16.06 -4.89
CA GLU A 90 -9.97 17.45 -5.32
C GLU A 90 -9.32 18.44 -4.33
N ARG A 91 -9.54 18.25 -3.03
CA ARG A 91 -8.93 19.08 -1.98
C ARG A 91 -7.40 18.99 -2.00
N TYR A 92 -6.85 17.79 -2.18
CA TYR A 92 -5.42 17.51 -2.18
C TYR A 92 -4.70 18.25 -3.33
N PHE A 93 -5.23 18.13 -4.55
CA PHE A 93 -4.64 18.78 -5.72
C PHE A 93 -4.93 20.30 -5.79
N SER A 94 -6.15 20.73 -5.44
CA SER A 94 -6.52 22.16 -5.46
C SER A 94 -5.68 22.99 -4.48
N LYS A 95 -5.33 22.43 -3.32
CA LYS A 95 -4.46 23.07 -2.31
C LYS A 95 -2.97 22.87 -2.60
N GLY A 96 -2.60 22.14 -3.65
CA GLY A 96 -1.21 21.90 -4.04
C GLY A 96 -0.43 21.10 -2.99
N TYR A 97 -1.08 20.14 -2.33
CA TYR A 97 -0.44 19.33 -1.29
C TYR A 97 0.60 18.37 -1.86
N LEU A 98 0.46 17.92 -3.11
CA LEU A 98 1.39 16.99 -3.76
C LEU A 98 2.88 17.33 -3.56
N TYR A 99 3.30 18.57 -3.82
CA TYR A 99 4.72 18.95 -3.68
C TYR A 99 5.16 19.23 -2.24
N ARG A 100 4.20 19.38 -1.33
CA ARG A 100 4.44 19.68 0.09
C ARG A 100 4.25 18.46 0.97
N ASP A 101 3.77 17.36 0.39
CA ASP A 101 3.54 16.11 1.08
C ASP A 101 4.88 15.38 1.28
N PRO A 102 5.26 15.10 2.54
CA PRO A 102 6.49 14.39 2.83
C PRO A 102 6.50 12.96 2.27
N THR A 103 5.34 12.34 2.03
CA THR A 103 5.26 11.03 1.36
C THR A 103 5.77 11.11 -0.07
N ILE A 104 5.36 12.14 -0.81
CA ILE A 104 5.79 12.38 -2.20
C ILE A 104 7.29 12.72 -2.24
N GLN A 105 7.83 13.36 -1.20
CA GLN A 105 9.28 13.55 -1.08
C GLN A 105 10.02 12.22 -0.93
N LEU A 106 9.49 11.27 -0.16
CA LEU A 106 10.09 9.94 -0.04
C LEU A 106 9.94 9.11 -1.32
N VAL A 107 8.78 9.13 -1.97
CA VAL A 107 8.56 8.49 -3.28
C VAL A 107 9.57 9.00 -4.31
N ASN A 108 9.89 10.29 -4.31
CA ASN A 108 10.90 10.87 -5.20
C ASN A 108 12.35 10.51 -4.82
N ARG A 109 12.60 10.06 -3.57
CA ARG A 109 13.95 9.75 -3.06
C ARG A 109 14.36 8.30 -3.28
N GLY A 110 13.44 7.38 -3.56
CA GLY A 110 13.83 5.99 -3.77
C GLY A 110 12.74 5.08 -4.32
N ASN A 111 13.18 3.95 -4.89
CA ASN A 111 12.33 2.88 -5.44
C ASN A 111 11.91 1.84 -4.38
N ALA A 112 12.26 2.04 -3.11
CA ALA A 112 11.95 1.10 -2.03
C ALA A 112 10.66 1.49 -1.29
N PRO A 113 9.82 0.51 -0.89
CA PRO A 113 8.74 0.76 0.06
C PRO A 113 9.29 1.37 1.36
N PHE A 114 8.57 2.33 1.93
CA PHE A 114 8.90 2.97 3.20
C PHE A 114 7.74 2.81 4.20
N LEU A 115 8.05 2.92 5.48
CA LEU A 115 7.05 2.89 6.54
C LEU A 115 6.58 4.30 6.91
N TRP A 116 5.34 4.42 7.35
CA TRP A 116 4.78 5.68 7.83
C TRP A 116 5.55 6.26 9.03
N SER A 117 6.10 5.41 9.89
CA SER A 117 6.96 5.82 11.02
C SER A 117 8.26 6.49 10.56
N GLU A 118 8.71 6.25 9.34
CA GLU A 118 9.89 6.92 8.77
C GLU A 118 9.54 8.34 8.31
N ILE A 119 8.26 8.60 7.99
CA ILE A 119 7.72 9.92 7.66
C ILE A 119 7.50 10.75 8.92
N ASP A 120 7.21 10.13 10.07
CA ASP A 120 7.00 10.83 11.34
C ASP A 120 8.14 11.76 11.68
N LYS A 121 9.38 11.31 11.51
CA LYS A 121 10.59 12.13 11.71
C LYS A 121 10.64 13.36 10.78
N VAL A 122 10.11 13.25 9.57
CA VAL A 122 10.05 14.37 8.60
C VAL A 122 8.90 15.33 8.96
N CYS A 123 7.76 14.81 9.39
CA CYS A 123 6.60 15.60 9.80
C CYS A 123 6.81 16.32 11.14
N GLU A 124 7.56 15.74 12.08
CA GLU A 124 7.93 16.41 13.33
C GLU A 124 8.74 17.69 13.08
N VAL A 125 9.54 17.70 12.01
CA VAL A 125 10.37 18.83 11.64
C VAL A 125 9.62 19.81 10.70
N CYS A 126 8.61 19.33 9.95
CA CYS A 126 7.85 20.15 9.01
C CYS A 126 6.41 20.47 9.50
N PRO A 127 6.09 21.75 9.84
CA PRO A 127 4.74 22.16 10.24
C PRO A 127 3.66 21.81 9.21
N TYR A 128 4.03 21.78 7.92
CA TYR A 128 3.12 21.44 6.83
C TYR A 128 2.82 19.93 6.76
N GLY A 129 3.82 19.08 7.08
CA GLY A 129 3.63 17.64 7.17
C GLY A 129 2.66 17.24 8.29
N ARG A 130 2.72 17.92 9.44
CA ARG A 130 1.70 17.77 10.50
C ARG A 130 0.31 18.17 10.02
N ARG A 131 0.21 19.26 9.27
CA ARG A 131 -1.08 19.75 8.76
C ARG A 131 -1.70 18.76 7.77
N ILE A 132 -0.94 18.27 6.79
CA ILE A 132 -1.43 17.26 5.84
C ILE A 132 -1.86 16.00 6.60
N ARG A 133 -1.09 15.59 7.62
CA ARG A 133 -1.42 14.44 8.45
C ARG A 133 -2.77 14.57 9.15
N ASN A 134 -3.02 15.71 9.77
CA ASN A 134 -4.30 15.93 10.45
C ASN A 134 -5.46 15.96 9.45
N LEU A 135 -5.26 16.58 8.29
CA LEU A 135 -6.29 16.66 7.25
C LEU A 135 -6.67 15.30 6.64
N VAL A 136 -5.69 14.43 6.42
CA VAL A 136 -5.95 13.06 5.94
C VAL A 136 -6.69 12.25 7.01
N ARG A 137 -6.34 12.39 8.29
CA ARG A 137 -7.09 11.77 9.41
C ARG A 137 -8.53 12.26 9.49
N GLU A 138 -8.75 13.57 9.33
CA GLU A 138 -10.08 14.19 9.31
C GLU A 138 -10.92 13.71 8.11
N ALA A 139 -10.29 13.45 6.97
CA ALA A 139 -10.95 12.92 5.77
C ALA A 139 -11.35 11.44 5.88
N GLY A 140 -11.03 10.76 7.00
CA GLY A 140 -11.29 9.33 7.18
C GLY A 140 -10.26 8.43 6.48
N CYS A 141 -9.24 9.02 5.85
CA CYS A 141 -8.08 8.28 5.40
C CYS A 141 -7.23 7.88 6.61
N ARG A 142 -7.00 6.58 6.78
CA ARG A 142 -6.03 6.10 7.76
C ARG A 142 -4.63 6.17 7.13
N TYR A 143 -3.70 6.80 7.84
CA TYR A 143 -2.26 6.59 7.63
C TYR A 143 -1.85 5.25 8.21
#